data_AF-A0A512B9C4-F1
#
_entry.id   AF-A0A512B9C4-F1
#
_cell.length_a   1.000
_cell.length_b   1.000
_cell.length_c   1.000
_cell.angle_alpha   90.00
_cell.angle_beta   90.00
_cell.angle_gamma   90.00
#
_symmetry.space_group_name_H-M   'P 1'
#
loop_
_entity.id
_entity.type
_entity.pdbx_description
1 polymer ?
#
loop_
_entity_poly.entity_id
_entity_poly.type
_entity_poly.pdbx_seq_one_letter_code
_entity_poly.pdbx_strand_id
1 'polypeptide(L)'
;MIKTKFMKTKVYQIVALLCLTLGLSLQASSQKYKKAEDTLKLNKEYAEVNKDIADLNLKLAEAKNELPNLQEKVASENIQAQRAAIESSEEANRATAGDLNDAKKAKKKANKAVDEAEDVKKAEEKIKDQNNKIKKLTSQLEKKQKRIHELDEMRSKITGLAY
;
A
#
# COMPACT_ATOMS: atom_id res chain seq x y z
N MET A 1 -14.24 47.21 12.51
CA MET A 1 -14.47 45.84 11.96
C MET A 1 -13.53 44.79 12.61
N ILE A 2 -13.36 44.81 13.95
CA ILE A 2 -12.35 43.96 14.66
C ILE A 2 -13.00 43.06 15.74
N LYS A 3 -14.19 43.38 16.25
CA LYS A 3 -14.84 42.60 17.31
C LYS A 3 -15.43 41.25 16.87
N THR A 4 -15.75 41.05 15.60
CA THR A 4 -16.38 39.81 15.11
C THR A 4 -15.40 38.68 14.79
N LYS A 5 -14.11 38.98 14.58
CA LYS A 5 -13.08 37.95 14.35
C LYS A 5 -12.65 37.24 15.65
N PHE A 6 -12.66 37.94 16.78
CA PHE A 6 -12.16 37.42 18.06
C PHE A 6 -13.11 36.42 18.75
N MET A 7 -14.43 36.54 18.52
CA MET A 7 -15.43 35.62 19.09
C MET A 7 -15.46 34.26 18.39
N LYS A 8 -15.15 34.19 17.09
CA LYS A 8 -15.16 32.92 16.35
C LYS A 8 -14.02 31.99 16.80
N THR A 9 -12.85 32.53 17.11
CA THR A 9 -11.67 31.74 17.51
C THR A 9 -11.86 31.02 18.86
N LYS A 10 -12.57 31.65 19.81
CA LYS A 10 -12.85 31.03 21.12
C LYS A 10 -13.94 29.96 21.08
N VAL A 11 -14.92 30.08 20.17
CA VAL A 11 -15.95 29.05 19.94
C VAL A 11 -15.33 27.78 19.33
N TYR A 12 -14.38 27.93 18.41
CA TYR A 12 -13.65 26.77 17.85
C TYR A 12 -12.79 26.04 18.89
N GLN A 13 -12.19 26.75 19.86
CA GLN A 13 -11.43 26.11 20.93
C GLN A 13 -12.31 25.34 21.94
N ILE A 14 -13.54 25.80 22.18
CA ILE A 14 -14.49 25.11 23.07
C ILE A 14 -15.09 23.86 22.39
N VAL A 15 -15.35 23.92 21.08
CA VAL A 15 -15.82 22.76 20.29
C VAL A 15 -14.72 21.71 20.11
N ALA A 16 -13.45 22.13 19.95
CA ALA A 16 -12.32 21.20 19.88
C ALA A 16 -12.04 20.49 21.23
N LEU A 17 -12.34 21.14 22.36
CA LEU A 17 -12.16 20.55 23.69
C LEU A 17 -13.31 19.61 24.09
N LEU A 18 -14.54 19.85 23.60
CA LEU A 18 -15.71 19.02 23.90
C LEU A 18 -15.74 17.69 23.10
N CYS A 19 -15.08 17.64 21.94
CA CYS A 19 -14.97 16.40 21.15
C CYS A 19 -13.92 15.40 21.70
N LEU A 20 -13.07 15.82 22.64
CA LEU A 20 -12.00 14.99 23.19
C LEU A 20 -12.43 14.18 24.43
N THR A 21 -13.60 14.44 25.01
CA THR A 21 -14.03 13.83 26.28
C THR A 21 -15.16 12.81 26.17
N LEU A 22 -15.73 12.59 24.98
CA LEU A 22 -16.81 11.62 24.75
C LEU A 22 -16.36 10.30 24.07
N GLY A 23 -15.06 10.12 23.84
CA GLY A 23 -14.50 8.91 23.23
C GLY A 23 -14.15 7.78 24.22
N LEU A 24 -14.28 8.00 25.54
CA LEU A 24 -14.12 6.94 26.54
C LEU A 24 -15.43 6.15 26.69
N SER A 25 -15.96 5.63 25.58
CA SER A 25 -16.78 4.44 25.68
C SER A 25 -15.84 3.35 26.19
N LEU A 26 -16.00 2.98 27.46
CA LEU A 26 -15.59 1.68 27.95
C LEU A 26 -16.22 0.66 27.02
N GLN A 27 -15.49 0.29 25.97
CA GLN A 27 -15.75 -0.95 25.28
C GLN A 27 -15.54 -1.99 26.37
N ALA A 28 -16.65 -2.45 26.95
CA ALA A 28 -16.69 -3.69 27.67
C ALA A 28 -16.33 -4.77 26.65
N SER A 29 -15.03 -4.90 26.37
CA SER A 29 -14.48 -5.95 25.55
C SER A 29 -14.94 -7.23 26.23
N SER A 30 -15.83 -7.96 25.58
CA SER A 30 -16.11 -9.34 25.95
C SER A 30 -14.81 -10.12 25.76
N GLN A 31 -13.93 -10.07 26.77
CA GLN A 31 -12.62 -10.70 26.70
C GLN A 31 -12.83 -12.21 26.56
N LYS A 32 -12.24 -12.78 25.49
CA LYS A 32 -12.39 -14.20 25.12
C LYS A 32 -11.78 -15.13 26.18
N TYR A 33 -10.68 -14.71 26.81
CA TYR A 33 -9.96 -15.45 27.84
C TYR A 33 -9.96 -14.65 29.13
N LYS A 34 -10.33 -15.28 30.26
CA LYS A 34 -10.51 -14.57 31.54
C LYS A 34 -9.93 -15.30 32.76
N LYS A 35 -9.78 -16.63 32.69
CA LYS A 35 -9.38 -17.45 33.85
C LYS A 35 -7.98 -18.02 33.67
N ALA A 36 -7.34 -18.42 34.77
CA ALA A 36 -6.06 -19.12 34.75
C ALA A 36 -6.10 -20.42 33.91
N GLU A 37 -7.23 -21.10 33.87
CA GLU A 37 -7.48 -22.29 33.05
C GLU A 37 -7.39 -21.99 31.53
N ASP A 38 -7.68 -20.76 31.11
CA ASP A 38 -7.63 -20.35 29.70
C ASP A 38 -6.20 -20.11 29.20
N THR A 39 -5.21 -20.07 30.09
CA THR A 39 -3.82 -19.67 29.79
C THR A 39 -3.20 -20.54 28.68
N LEU A 40 -3.50 -21.84 28.64
CA LEU A 40 -3.00 -22.72 27.59
C LEU A 40 -3.55 -22.35 26.20
N LYS A 41 -4.86 -22.04 26.11
CA LYS A 41 -5.49 -21.62 24.85
C LYS A 41 -5.00 -20.25 24.42
N LEU A 42 -4.87 -19.33 25.37
CA LEU A 42 -4.32 -17.99 25.17
C LEU A 42 -2.89 -18.04 24.63
N ASN A 43 -2.01 -18.84 25.24
CA ASN A 43 -0.62 -19.01 24.78
C ASN A 43 -0.53 -19.65 23.39
N LYS A 44 -1.41 -20.60 23.06
CA LYS A 44 -1.48 -21.18 21.71
C LYS A 44 -1.84 -20.12 20.67
N GLU A 45 -2.91 -19.36 20.92
CA GLU A 45 -3.32 -18.28 20.01
C GLU A 45 -2.22 -17.22 19.88
N TYR A 46 -1.54 -16.88 20.98
CA TYR A 46 -0.42 -15.95 20.98
C TYR A 46 0.74 -16.43 20.08
N ALA A 47 1.09 -17.71 20.17
CA ALA A 47 2.13 -18.33 19.34
C ALA A 47 1.73 -18.33 17.85
N GLU A 48 0.48 -18.68 17.54
CA GLU A 48 -0.05 -18.68 16.17
C GLU A 48 -0.05 -17.29 15.56
N VAL A 49 -0.50 -16.27 16.30
CA VAL A 49 -0.52 -14.88 15.80
C VAL A 49 0.90 -14.35 15.59
N ASN A 50 1.86 -14.68 16.47
CA ASN A 50 3.27 -14.31 16.25
C ASN A 50 3.88 -14.98 15.03
N LYS A 51 3.57 -16.27 14.81
CA LYS A 51 3.96 -16.97 13.58
C LYS A 51 3.39 -16.27 12.36
N ASP A 52 2.10 -15.95 12.37
CA ASP A 52 1.45 -15.22 11.27
C ASP A 52 2.11 -13.86 11.02
N ILE A 53 2.50 -13.12 12.07
CA ILE A 53 3.23 -11.85 11.94
C ILE A 53 4.59 -12.05 11.27
N ALA A 54 5.34 -13.09 11.66
CA ALA A 54 6.62 -13.42 11.03
C ALA A 54 6.43 -13.75 9.54
N ASP A 55 5.46 -14.62 9.22
CA ASP A 55 5.14 -14.99 7.84
C ASP A 55 4.69 -13.79 7.00
N LEU A 56 3.88 -12.89 7.57
CA LEU A 56 3.45 -11.66 6.90
C LEU A 56 4.61 -10.70 6.67
N ASN A 57 5.54 -10.56 7.62
CA ASN A 57 6.73 -9.74 7.46
C ASN A 57 7.64 -10.27 6.35
N LEU A 58 7.84 -11.58 6.27
CA LEU A 58 8.59 -12.21 5.18
C LEU A 58 7.96 -11.91 3.81
N LYS A 59 6.66 -12.16 3.67
CA LYS A 59 5.91 -11.87 2.44
C LYS A 59 5.94 -10.37 2.07
N LEU A 60 5.92 -9.49 3.07
CA LEU A 60 6.00 -8.05 2.86
C LEU A 60 7.40 -7.64 2.39
N ALA A 61 8.45 -8.23 2.96
CA ALA A 61 9.84 -7.99 2.55
C ALA A 61 10.08 -8.48 1.12
N GLU A 62 9.68 -9.71 0.81
CA GLU A 62 9.70 -10.26 -0.56
C GLU A 62 8.97 -9.31 -1.52
N ALA A 63 7.76 -8.88 -1.16
CA ALA A 63 6.97 -8.05 -2.04
C ALA A 63 7.62 -6.67 -2.30
N LYS A 64 8.26 -6.08 -1.30
CA LYS A 64 9.00 -4.83 -1.43
C LYS A 64 10.28 -4.99 -2.24
N ASN A 65 10.96 -6.13 -2.12
CA ASN A 65 12.19 -6.41 -2.86
C ASN A 65 11.97 -6.58 -4.37
N GLU A 66 10.78 -6.97 -4.80
CA GLU A 66 10.43 -7.08 -6.22
C GLU A 66 10.15 -5.72 -6.89
N LEU A 67 9.80 -4.69 -6.12
CA LEU A 67 9.41 -3.38 -6.68
C LEU A 67 10.53 -2.67 -7.46
N PRO A 68 11.78 -2.55 -6.95
CA PRO A 68 12.84 -1.86 -7.67
C PRO A 68 13.09 -2.45 -9.06
N ASN A 69 13.12 -3.78 -9.17
CA ASN A 69 13.33 -4.47 -10.44
C ASN A 69 12.20 -4.19 -11.45
N LEU A 70 10.94 -4.16 -10.98
CA LEU A 70 9.80 -3.80 -11.82
C LEU A 70 9.85 -2.32 -12.25
N GLN A 71 10.23 -1.43 -11.35
CA GLN A 71 10.38 0.00 -11.65
C GLN A 71 11.48 0.26 -12.67
N GLU A 72 12.63 -0.40 -12.53
CA GLU A 72 13.73 -0.34 -13.49
C GLU A 72 13.29 -0.85 -14.87
N LYS A 73 12.55 -1.96 -14.90
CA LYS A 73 11.99 -2.51 -16.13
C LYS A 73 11.06 -1.51 -16.83
N VAL A 74 10.12 -0.91 -16.09
CA VAL A 74 9.22 0.12 -16.62
C VAL A 74 10.00 1.33 -17.14
N ALA A 75 11.03 1.78 -16.42
CA ALA A 75 11.86 2.90 -16.85
C ALA A 75 12.59 2.59 -18.17
N SER A 76 13.17 1.40 -18.30
CA SER A 76 13.87 0.95 -19.50
C SER A 76 12.92 0.82 -20.71
N GLU A 77 11.76 0.19 -20.52
CA GLU A 77 10.75 0.03 -21.57
C GLU A 77 10.17 1.38 -22.00
N ASN A 78 9.98 2.33 -21.06
CA ASN A 78 9.54 3.69 -21.38
C ASN A 78 10.55 4.45 -22.24
N ILE A 79 11.85 4.29 -21.98
CA ILE A 79 12.91 4.92 -22.79
C ILE A 79 12.88 4.35 -24.21
N GLN A 80 12.69 3.03 -24.36
CA GLN A 80 12.60 2.38 -25.66
C GLN A 80 11.37 2.87 -26.43
N ALA A 81 10.18 2.86 -25.80
CA ALA A 81 8.95 3.32 -26.42
C ALA A 81 9.04 4.79 -26.89
N GLN A 82 9.62 5.67 -26.06
CA GLN A 82 9.87 7.06 -26.45
C GLN A 82 10.82 7.16 -27.65
N ARG A 83 11.90 6.39 -27.64
CA ARG A 83 12.86 6.37 -28.76
C ARG A 83 12.22 5.87 -30.04
N ALA A 84 11.45 4.79 -29.99
CA ALA A 84 10.74 4.27 -31.16
C ALA A 84 9.71 5.27 -31.70
N ALA A 85 9.01 5.99 -30.82
CA ALA A 85 8.09 7.06 -31.21
C ALA A 85 8.82 8.24 -31.89
N ILE A 86 9.95 8.69 -31.34
CA ILE A 86 10.77 9.76 -31.94
C ILE A 86 11.29 9.31 -33.31
N GLU A 87 11.90 8.13 -33.40
CA GLU A 87 12.44 7.60 -34.66
C GLU A 87 11.35 7.39 -35.72
N SER A 88 10.13 7.04 -35.29
CA SER A 88 8.96 6.93 -36.16
C SER A 88 8.52 8.29 -36.68
N SER A 89 8.48 9.30 -35.82
CA SER A 89 8.13 10.67 -36.19
C SER A 89 9.13 11.26 -37.19
N GLU A 90 10.43 11.08 -36.94
CA GLU A 90 11.49 11.50 -37.86
C GLU A 90 11.36 10.85 -39.24
N GLU A 91 11.10 9.54 -39.28
CA GLU A 91 10.93 8.82 -40.54
C GLU A 91 9.65 9.23 -41.28
N ALA A 92 8.55 9.43 -40.55
CA ALA A 92 7.30 9.94 -41.13
C ALA A 92 7.48 11.33 -41.74
N ASN A 93 8.25 12.20 -41.06
CA ASN A 93 8.58 13.53 -41.57
C ASN A 93 9.41 13.44 -42.87
N ARG A 94 10.35 12.50 -42.98
CA ARG A 94 11.12 12.26 -44.23
C ARG A 94 10.24 11.70 -45.34
N ALA A 95 9.30 10.81 -45.02
CA ALA A 95 8.38 10.20 -45.97
C ALA A 95 7.41 11.19 -46.64
N THR A 96 7.22 12.40 -46.10
CA THR A 96 6.42 13.46 -46.73
C THR A 96 6.92 13.86 -48.14
N ALA A 97 8.17 13.51 -48.48
CA ALA A 97 8.75 13.70 -49.80
C ALA A 97 8.29 12.65 -50.86
N GLY A 98 7.41 11.71 -50.50
CA GLY A 98 6.81 10.75 -51.43
C GLY A 98 7.54 9.41 -51.58
N ASP A 99 8.56 9.13 -50.75
CA ASP A 99 9.24 7.83 -50.76
C ASP A 99 8.43 6.76 -49.98
N LEU A 100 7.94 5.77 -50.72
CA LEU A 100 7.18 4.63 -50.18
C LEU A 100 8.01 3.79 -49.18
N ASN A 101 9.32 3.73 -49.33
CA ASN A 101 10.20 2.97 -48.44
C ASN A 101 10.28 3.63 -47.06
N ASP A 102 10.35 4.96 -47.03
CA ASP A 102 10.38 5.71 -45.77
C ASP A 102 9.03 5.65 -45.08
N ALA A 103 7.92 5.69 -45.82
CA ALA A 103 6.59 5.43 -45.26
C ALA A 103 6.48 4.03 -44.62
N LYS A 104 7.06 3.00 -45.25
CA LYS A 104 7.10 1.63 -44.68
C LYS A 104 7.95 1.55 -43.42
N LYS A 105 9.12 2.19 -43.40
CA LYS A 105 9.99 2.25 -42.21
C LYS A 105 9.30 2.99 -41.07
N ALA A 106 8.65 4.12 -41.36
CA ALA A 106 7.88 4.89 -40.39
C ALA A 106 6.78 4.04 -39.78
N LYS A 107 5.99 3.32 -40.60
CA LYS A 107 4.97 2.39 -40.11
C LYS A 107 5.56 1.28 -39.23
N LYS A 108 6.70 0.70 -39.61
CA LYS A 108 7.36 -0.36 -38.80
C LYS A 108 7.81 0.17 -37.44
N LYS A 109 8.41 1.37 -37.40
CA LYS A 109 8.84 2.03 -36.16
C LYS A 109 7.64 2.43 -35.30
N ALA A 110 6.55 2.92 -35.90
CA ALA A 110 5.30 3.22 -35.20
C ALA A 110 4.73 1.97 -34.52
N ASN A 111 4.65 0.85 -35.25
CA ASN A 111 4.19 -0.41 -34.67
C ASN A 111 5.10 -0.86 -33.51
N LYS A 112 6.41 -0.76 -33.66
CA LYS A 112 7.37 -1.06 -32.59
C LYS A 112 7.11 -0.19 -31.35
N ALA A 113 6.85 1.10 -31.53
CA ALA A 113 6.53 2.01 -30.43
C ALA A 113 5.23 1.63 -29.71
N VAL A 114 4.22 1.15 -30.45
CA VAL A 114 2.96 0.65 -29.88
C VAL A 114 3.21 -0.62 -29.06
N ASP A 115 3.96 -1.58 -29.60
CA ASP A 115 4.29 -2.84 -28.92
C ASP A 115 5.06 -2.56 -27.61
N GLU A 116 6.08 -1.70 -27.67
CA GLU A 116 6.87 -1.29 -26.50
C GLU A 116 6.01 -0.55 -25.47
N ALA A 117 5.08 0.31 -25.89
CA ALA A 117 4.15 0.98 -24.99
C ALA A 117 3.15 0.00 -24.34
N GLU A 118 2.79 -1.09 -25.01
CA GLU A 118 1.95 -2.15 -24.45
C GLU A 118 2.71 -2.92 -23.35
N ASP A 119 3.99 -3.21 -23.57
CA ASP A 119 4.84 -3.86 -22.58
C ASP A 119 5.03 -2.99 -21.33
N VAL A 120 5.22 -1.66 -21.49
CA VAL A 120 5.22 -0.70 -20.38
C VAL A 120 3.92 -0.81 -19.57
N LYS A 121 2.75 -0.82 -20.22
CA LYS A 121 1.46 -0.93 -19.52
C LYS A 121 1.35 -2.21 -18.70
N LYS A 122 1.76 -3.35 -19.28
CA LYS A 122 1.77 -4.64 -18.56
C LYS A 122 2.70 -4.59 -17.35
N ALA A 123 3.85 -3.92 -17.46
CA ALA A 123 4.79 -3.77 -16.36
C ALA A 123 4.26 -2.81 -15.28
N GLU A 124 3.59 -1.71 -15.65
CA GLU A 124 2.90 -0.81 -14.72
C GLU A 124 1.74 -1.51 -13.98
N GLU A 125 0.98 -2.35 -14.66
CA GLU A 125 -0.06 -3.19 -14.03
C GLU A 125 0.54 -4.12 -12.97
N LYS A 126 1.69 -4.76 -13.25
CA LYS A 126 2.41 -5.56 -12.26
C LYS A 126 2.85 -4.74 -11.05
N ILE A 127 3.35 -3.51 -11.24
CA ILE A 127 3.69 -2.61 -10.13
C ILE A 127 2.46 -2.28 -9.29
N LYS A 128 1.32 -2.01 -9.94
CA LYS A 128 0.05 -1.73 -9.26
C LYS A 128 -0.42 -2.93 -8.43
N ASP A 129 -0.36 -4.13 -8.99
CA ASP A 129 -0.71 -5.36 -8.28
C ASP A 129 0.22 -5.61 -7.09
N GLN A 130 1.51 -5.34 -7.26
CA GLN A 130 2.49 -5.45 -6.18
C GLN A 130 2.21 -4.45 -5.05
N ASN A 131 1.89 -3.20 -5.38
CA ASN A 131 1.49 -2.20 -4.39
C ASN A 131 0.20 -2.59 -3.65
N ASN A 132 -0.78 -3.18 -4.36
CA ASN A 132 -2.00 -3.70 -3.75
C ASN A 132 -1.70 -4.86 -2.79
N LYS A 133 -0.79 -5.77 -3.17
CA LYS A 133 -0.32 -6.87 -2.32
C LYS A 133 0.35 -6.32 -1.05
N ILE A 134 1.25 -5.35 -1.18
CA ILE A 134 1.90 -4.66 -0.05
C ILE A 134 0.84 -4.04 0.87
N LYS A 135 -0.12 -3.29 0.33
CA LYS A 135 -1.20 -2.67 1.12
C LYS A 135 -2.02 -3.72 1.89
N LYS A 136 -2.37 -4.83 1.24
CA LYS A 136 -3.11 -5.93 1.87
C LYS A 136 -2.31 -6.58 2.99
N LEU A 137 -1.03 -6.88 2.76
CA LEU A 137 -0.13 -7.46 3.75
C LEU A 137 0.05 -6.53 4.96
N THR A 138 0.29 -5.24 4.73
CA THR A 138 0.37 -4.24 5.80
C THR A 138 -0.91 -4.20 6.65
N SER A 139 -2.08 -4.18 6.00
CA SER A 139 -3.36 -4.18 6.73
C SER A 139 -3.58 -5.47 7.55
N GLN A 140 -3.17 -6.63 7.03
CA GLN A 140 -3.23 -7.88 7.78
C GLN A 140 -2.28 -7.87 8.97
N LEU A 141 -1.08 -7.33 8.78
CA LEU A 141 -0.08 -7.20 9.83
C LEU A 141 -0.56 -6.28 10.96
N GLU A 142 -1.15 -5.14 10.65
CA GLU A 142 -1.75 -4.23 11.64
C GLU A 142 -2.86 -4.93 12.46
N LYS A 143 -3.71 -5.74 11.81
CA LYS A 143 -4.76 -6.51 12.50
C LYS A 143 -4.15 -7.54 13.45
N LYS A 144 -3.07 -8.22 13.03
CA LYS A 144 -2.39 -9.22 13.85
C LYS A 144 -1.63 -8.57 15.02
N GLN A 145 -1.01 -7.41 14.81
CA GLN A 145 -0.38 -6.62 15.88
C GLN A 145 -1.41 -6.16 16.92
N LYS A 146 -2.58 -5.66 16.50
CA LYS A 146 -3.67 -5.35 17.42
C LYS A 146 -4.11 -6.58 18.21
N ARG A 147 -4.21 -7.73 17.54
CA ARG A 147 -4.57 -8.98 18.23
C ARG A 147 -3.53 -9.41 19.26
N ILE A 148 -2.23 -9.27 18.97
CA ILE A 148 -1.18 -9.51 19.99
C ILE A 148 -1.35 -8.59 21.18
N HIS A 149 -1.61 -7.30 20.94
CA HIS A 149 -1.83 -6.34 22.02
C HIS A 149 -3.02 -6.74 22.91
N GLU A 150 -4.15 -7.13 22.30
CA GLU A 150 -5.31 -7.64 23.04
C GLU A 150 -4.98 -8.91 23.86
N LEU A 151 -4.18 -9.82 23.29
CA LEU A 151 -3.77 -11.04 23.99
C LEU A 151 -2.81 -10.72 25.15
N ASP A 152 -1.91 -9.74 25.00
CA ASP A 152 -1.01 -9.28 26.06
C ASP A 152 -1.78 -8.63 27.23
N GLU A 153 -2.81 -7.84 26.92
CA GLU A 153 -3.72 -7.30 27.94
C GLU A 153 -4.46 -8.42 28.68
N MET A 154 -4.94 -9.45 27.98
CA MET A 154 -5.60 -10.61 28.60
C MET A 154 -4.63 -11.41 29.47
N ARG A 155 -3.39 -11.65 29.01
CA ARG A 155 -2.34 -12.32 29.79
C ARG A 155 -2.07 -11.56 31.08
N SER A 156 -1.86 -10.25 30.98
CA SER A 156 -1.55 -9.38 32.11
C SER A 156 -2.66 -9.39 33.17
N LYS A 157 -3.93 -9.39 32.74
CA LYS A 157 -5.08 -9.49 33.66
C LYS A 157 -5.17 -10.86 34.33
N ILE A 158 -4.94 -11.95 33.61
CA ILE A 158 -4.97 -13.31 34.19
C ILE A 158 -3.84 -13.48 35.22
N THR A 159 -2.63 -13.03 34.91
CA THR A 159 -1.49 -13.10 35.84
C THR A 159 -1.65 -12.15 37.03
N GLY A 160 -2.27 -10.97 36.82
CA GLY A 160 -2.57 -10.02 37.89
C GLY A 160 -3.72 -10.46 38.81
N LEU A 161 -4.63 -11.32 38.34
CA LEU A 161 -5.69 -11.94 39.14
C LEU A 161 -5.23 -13.15 39.97
N ALA A 162 -4.00 -13.64 39.73
CA ALA A 162 -3.45 -14.82 40.39
C ALA A 162 -2.67 -14.51 41.69
N TYR A 163 -2.60 -13.22 42.08
CA TYR A 163 -2.03 -12.71 43.33
C TYR A 163 -3.12 -12.00 44.14
#